data_AF-A0A443QBA0-F1
#
_entry.id   AF-A0A443QBA0-F1
#
_cell.length_a   1.000
_cell.length_b   1.000
_cell.length_c   1.000
_cell.angle_alpha   90.00
_cell.angle_beta   90.00
_cell.angle_gamma   90.00
#
_symmetry.space_group_name_H-M   'P 1'
#
loop_
_entity.id
_entity.type
_entity.pdbx_description
1 polymer ?
#
loop_
_entity_poly.entity_id
_entity_poly.type
_entity_poly.pdbx_seq_one_letter_code
_entity_poly.pdbx_strand_id
1 'polypeptide(L)'
;MYDENRYKKMVIYIEACNSGSMFENLLSPNVNIYATTAASATEDSYACYWDSELENYLGDVYSVNWIEDSDKSSLRDETLEQQYLEVKQKKTTSTV
;
A
#
# COMPACT_ATOMS: atom_id res chain seq x y z
N MET A 1 -2.98 16.11 -14.14
CA MET A 1 -1.87 15.14 -14.32
C MET A 1 -2.08 14.25 -15.54
N TYR A 2 -3.18 13.48 -15.60
CA TYR A 2 -3.46 12.61 -16.76
C TYR A 2 -3.72 13.40 -18.04
N ASP A 3 -4.68 14.33 -18.04
CA ASP A 3 -5.05 15.13 -19.22
C ASP A 3 -3.90 16.01 -19.73
N GLU A 4 -2.96 16.35 -18.85
CA GLU A 4 -1.75 17.11 -19.16
C GLU A 4 -0.59 16.22 -19.66
N ASN A 5 -0.81 14.90 -19.80
CA ASN A 5 0.21 13.91 -20.21
C ASN A 5 1.48 13.94 -19.36
N ARG A 6 1.37 14.18 -18.04
CA ARG A 6 2.52 14.36 -17.14
C ARG A 6 3.14 13.07 -16.62
N TYR A 7 2.58 11.91 -16.98
CA TYR A 7 3.14 10.60 -16.65
C TYR A 7 2.70 9.56 -17.68
N LYS A 8 3.50 8.49 -17.83
CA LYS A 8 3.15 7.33 -18.67
C LYS A 8 2.28 6.32 -17.91
N LYS A 9 2.72 5.98 -16.70
CA LYS A 9 2.01 5.14 -15.72
C LYS A 9 2.37 5.64 -14.33
N MET A 10 1.44 5.53 -13.38
CA MET A 10 1.65 5.95 -12.00
C MET A 10 1.23 4.84 -11.04
N VAL A 11 1.98 4.70 -9.97
CA VAL A 11 1.72 3.76 -8.89
C VAL A 11 1.52 4.56 -7.61
N ILE A 12 0.46 4.28 -6.86
CA ILE A 12 0.12 4.96 -5.61
C ILE A 12 -0.06 3.91 -4.51
N TYR A 13 0.70 4.03 -3.44
CA TYR A 13 0.55 3.24 -2.23
C TYR A 13 0.01 4.18 -1.14
N ILE A 14 -1.08 3.80 -0.48
CA ILE A 14 -1.67 4.60 0.62
C ILE A 14 -1.74 3.77 1.90
N GLU A 15 -0.96 4.21 2.90
CA GLU A 15 -1.11 3.80 4.29
C GLU A 15 -2.02 4.79 5.02
N ALA A 16 -3.26 4.38 5.30
CA ALA A 16 -4.20 5.10 6.14
C ALA A 16 -5.38 4.21 6.53
N CYS A 17 -6.05 4.53 7.63
CA CYS A 17 -7.40 4.02 7.88
C CYS A 17 -8.34 4.43 6.75
N ASN A 18 -9.26 3.53 6.38
CA ASN A 18 -10.28 3.74 5.36
C ASN A 18 -9.70 4.08 3.98
N SER A 19 -8.43 3.72 3.71
CA SER A 19 -7.71 4.15 2.50
C SER A 19 -8.39 3.73 1.19
N GLY A 20 -9.15 2.64 1.19
CA GLY A 20 -9.96 2.20 0.03
C GLY A 20 -10.98 3.26 -0.41
N SER A 21 -11.49 4.06 0.52
CA SER A 21 -12.49 5.11 0.24
C SER A 21 -11.94 6.24 -0.64
N MET A 22 -10.61 6.38 -0.73
CA MET A 22 -9.96 7.38 -1.59
C MET A 22 -10.08 7.07 -3.08
N PHE A 23 -10.35 5.80 -3.44
CA PHE A 23 -10.38 5.34 -4.82
C PHE A 23 -11.69 4.64 -5.20
N GLU A 24 -12.37 4.01 -4.24
CA GLU A 24 -13.62 3.30 -4.47
C GLU A 24 -14.66 4.22 -5.14
N ASN A 25 -15.11 3.82 -6.34
CA ASN A 25 -16.03 4.58 -7.20
C ASN A 25 -15.55 5.98 -7.63
N LEU A 26 -14.29 6.34 -7.36
CA LEU A 26 -13.70 7.65 -7.69
C LEU A 26 -12.59 7.55 -8.74
N LEU A 27 -11.73 6.54 -8.65
CA LEU A 27 -10.61 6.36 -9.57
C LEU A 27 -11.10 5.77 -10.89
N SER A 28 -10.96 6.53 -11.97
CA SER A 28 -11.28 6.05 -13.32
C SER A 28 -10.33 4.94 -13.75
N PRO A 29 -10.81 3.84 -14.35
CA PRO A 29 -9.93 2.74 -14.80
C PRO A 29 -9.02 3.14 -15.98
N ASN A 30 -9.30 4.26 -16.65
CA ASN A 30 -8.64 4.65 -17.91
C ASN A 30 -7.57 5.73 -17.75
N VAL A 31 -7.02 5.93 -16.54
CA VAL A 31 -6.00 6.98 -16.28
C VAL A 31 -4.58 6.44 -16.03
N ASN A 32 -4.28 5.17 -16.35
CA ASN A 32 -2.96 4.55 -16.18
C ASN A 32 -2.40 4.66 -14.73
N ILE A 33 -3.27 4.58 -13.73
CA ILE A 33 -2.91 4.55 -12.31
C ILE A 33 -3.17 3.14 -11.77
N TYR A 34 -2.18 2.59 -11.08
CA TYR A 34 -2.33 1.43 -10.22
C TYR A 34 -2.26 1.90 -8.77
N ALA A 35 -3.29 1.62 -7.98
CA ALA A 35 -3.36 2.01 -6.58
C ALA A 35 -3.50 0.77 -5.68
N THR A 36 -2.76 0.75 -4.58
CA THR A 36 -2.91 -0.22 -3.50
C THR A 36 -3.07 0.54 -2.18
N THR A 37 -3.90 -0.01 -1.31
CA THR A 37 -4.38 0.63 -0.08
C THR A 37 -4.12 -0.29 1.09
N ALA A 38 -3.75 0.27 2.25
CA ALA A 38 -3.57 -0.51 3.45
C ALA A 38 -4.88 -1.19 3.90
N ALA A 39 -5.98 -0.47 3.86
CA ALA A 39 -7.28 -0.93 4.34
C ALA A 39 -8.39 -0.66 3.32
N SER A 40 -9.48 -1.42 3.40
CA SER A 40 -10.71 -1.16 2.64
C SER A 40 -11.34 0.20 3.01
N ALA A 41 -12.46 0.55 2.38
CA ALA A 41 -13.13 1.83 2.62
C ALA A 41 -13.72 2.00 4.04
N THR A 42 -13.82 0.92 4.81
CA THR A 42 -14.47 0.91 6.14
C THR A 42 -13.62 0.26 7.23
N GLU A 43 -12.36 -0.04 6.94
CA GLU A 43 -11.45 -0.69 7.89
C GLU A 43 -10.33 0.25 8.31
N ASP A 44 -9.81 0.05 9.51
CA ASP A 44 -8.63 0.74 9.99
C ASP A 44 -7.33 0.08 9.47
N SER A 45 -6.27 0.88 9.36
CA SER A 45 -4.92 0.37 9.29
C SER A 45 -4.30 0.29 10.69
N TYR A 46 -3.16 -0.39 10.82
CA TYR A 46 -2.61 -0.78 12.11
C TYR A 46 -1.12 -0.50 12.19
N ALA A 47 -0.69 0.06 13.31
CA ALA A 47 0.70 0.19 13.68
C ALA A 47 1.32 -1.16 14.08
N CYS A 48 2.64 -1.26 14.02
CA CYS A 48 3.43 -2.43 14.41
C CYS A 48 4.80 -2.01 14.95
N TYR A 49 5.57 -2.98 15.45
CA TYR A 49 6.90 -2.77 16.04
C TYR A 49 6.87 -1.76 17.20
N TRP A 50 6.15 -2.13 18.28
CA TRP A 50 6.19 -1.35 19.52
C TRP A 50 7.61 -1.34 20.11
N ASP A 51 8.11 -0.15 20.39
CA ASP A 51 9.36 0.08 21.08
C ASP A 51 9.09 0.57 22.52
N SER A 52 9.55 -0.19 23.51
CA SER A 52 9.32 0.11 24.92
C SER A 52 10.23 1.19 25.48
N GLU A 53 11.38 1.47 24.84
CA GLU A 53 12.30 2.53 25.27
C GLU A 53 11.78 3.89 24.81
N LEU A 54 11.22 3.94 23.60
CA LEU A 54 10.64 5.14 23.00
C LEU A 54 9.15 5.33 23.31
N GLU A 55 8.51 4.33 23.93
CA GLU A 55 7.06 4.28 24.20
C GLU A 55 6.21 4.60 22.94
N ASN A 56 6.61 4.05 21.79
CA ASN A 56 5.95 4.34 20.51
C ASN A 56 6.05 3.17 19.51
N TYR A 57 5.20 3.17 18.49
CA TYR A 57 5.30 2.25 17.36
C TYR A 57 6.28 2.78 16.31
N LEU A 58 7.06 1.87 15.71
CA LEU A 58 8.10 2.22 14.73
C LEU A 58 7.67 2.04 13.27
N GLY A 59 6.50 1.45 13.02
CA GLY A 59 5.99 1.32 11.66
C GLY A 59 4.51 0.97 11.61
N ASP A 60 4.01 0.84 10.39
CA ASP A 60 2.64 0.43 10.09
C ASP A 60 2.63 -0.88 9.33
N VAL A 61 1.71 -1.79 9.69
CA VAL A 61 1.70 -3.18 9.21
C VAL A 61 1.75 -3.25 7.69
N TYR A 62 0.94 -2.45 6.96
CA TYR A 62 0.98 -2.49 5.50
C TYR A 62 2.30 -1.92 4.98
N SER A 63 2.72 -0.77 5.51
CA SER A 63 3.98 -0.11 5.11
C SER A 63 5.20 -0.99 5.29
N VAL A 64 5.42 -1.56 6.47
CA VAL A 64 6.61 -2.38 6.73
C VAL A 64 6.60 -3.64 5.86
N ASN A 65 5.43 -4.24 5.62
CA ASN A 65 5.34 -5.44 4.79
C ASN A 65 5.81 -5.19 3.36
N TRP A 66 5.39 -4.11 2.69
CA TRP A 66 5.82 -3.87 1.30
C TRP A 66 7.25 -3.31 1.22
N ILE A 67 7.68 -2.51 2.21
CA ILE A 67 9.04 -1.95 2.27
C ILE A 67 10.07 -3.06 2.51
N GLU A 68 9.85 -3.91 3.52
CA GLU A 68 10.77 -5.00 3.82
C GLU A 68 10.79 -6.07 2.72
N ASP A 69 9.67 -6.27 2.03
CA ASP A 69 9.63 -7.17 0.88
C ASP A 69 10.46 -6.64 -0.29
N SER A 70 10.35 -5.33 -0.54
CA SER A 70 11.17 -4.60 -1.52
C SER A 70 12.67 -4.65 -1.19
N ASP A 71 13.05 -4.78 0.09
CA ASP A 71 14.44 -4.88 0.53
C ASP A 71 15.06 -6.29 0.37
N LYS A 72 14.26 -7.35 0.18
CA LYS A 72 14.77 -8.74 0.13
C LYS A 72 15.48 -9.10 -1.16
N SER A 73 15.04 -8.54 -2.28
CA SER A 73 15.49 -8.94 -3.61
C SER A 73 15.53 -7.75 -4.57
N SER A 74 16.07 -7.95 -5.76
CA SER A 74 16.06 -6.90 -6.77
C SER A 74 14.61 -6.62 -7.20
N LEU A 75 14.22 -5.34 -7.18
CA LEU A 75 12.89 -4.87 -7.64
C LEU A 75 12.57 -5.22 -9.11
N ARG A 76 13.52 -5.80 -9.85
CA ARG A 76 13.30 -6.28 -11.23
C ARG A 76 12.82 -7.73 -11.28
N ASP A 77 12.95 -8.46 -10.18
CA ASP A 77 12.61 -9.88 -10.10
C ASP A 77 11.16 -10.09 -9.63
N GLU A 78 10.53 -9.02 -9.15
CA GLU A 78 9.16 -9.00 -8.65
C GLU A 78 8.31 -7.93 -9.37
N THR A 79 7.09 -8.30 -9.75
CA THR A 79 6.09 -7.38 -10.30
C THR A 79 5.23 -6.75 -9.20
N LEU A 80 4.62 -5.60 -9.48
CA LEU A 80 3.69 -4.96 -8.54
C LEU A 80 2.53 -5.88 -8.10
N GLU A 81 2.06 -6.76 -8.99
CA GLU A 81 1.00 -7.72 -8.67
C GLU A 81 1.50 -8.80 -7.70
N GLN A 82 2.72 -9.30 -7.89
CA GLN A 82 3.33 -10.27 -6.96
C GLN A 82 3.51 -9.65 -5.57
N GLN A 83 4.04 -8.42 -5.51
CA GLN A 83 4.18 -7.73 -4.24
C GLN A 83 2.81 -7.49 -3.56
N TYR A 84 1.79 -7.09 -4.32
CA TYR A 84 0.43 -6.96 -3.79
C TYR A 84 -0.08 -8.25 -3.17
N LEU A 85 0.06 -9.38 -3.87
CA LEU A 85 -0.39 -10.68 -3.37
C LEU A 85 0.37 -11.09 -2.11
N GLU A 86 1.66 -10.82 -2.07
CA GLU A 86 2.52 -11.16 -0.94
C GLU A 86 2.21 -10.30 0.29
N VAL A 87 2.05 -8.98 0.11
CA VAL A 87 1.65 -8.05 1.17
C VAL A 87 0.24 -8.39 1.69
N LYS A 88 -0.69 -8.71 0.79
CA LYS A 88 -2.05 -9.17 1.14
C LYS A 88 -2.03 -10.48 1.92
N GLN A 89 -1.10 -11.39 1.62
CA GLN A 89 -0.97 -12.65 2.36
C GLN A 89 -0.39 -12.44 3.76
N LYS A 90 0.65 -11.60 3.90
CA LYS A 90 1.29 -11.32 5.18
C LYS A 90 0.42 -10.48 6.11
N LYS A 91 -0.41 -9.59 5.56
CA LYS A 91 -1.31 -8.75 6.33
C LYS A 91 -2.62 -9.48 6.66
N THR A 92 -2.83 -9.77 7.94
CA THR A 92 -4.08 -10.37 8.44
C THR A 92 -4.95 -9.39 9.23
N THR A 93 -4.50 -8.14 9.42
CA THR A 93 -5.15 -7.15 10.28
C THR A 93 -6.18 -6.28 9.56
N SER A 94 -6.03 -6.04 8.26
CA SER A 94 -7.05 -5.41 7.41
C SER A 94 -6.85 -5.76 5.93
N THR A 95 -7.86 -5.44 5.11
CA THR A 95 -7.91 -5.85 3.70
C THR A 95 -7.08 -4.91 2.82
N VAL A 96 -6.09 -5.48 2.11
CA VAL A 96 -5.26 -4.81 1.10
C VAL A 96 -5.89 -4.88 -0.29
#